data_AF-A0A6I9MNJ4-F1
#
_entry.id   AF-A0A6I9MNJ4-F1
#
_cell.length_a   1.000
_cell.length_b   1.000
_cell.length_c   1.000
_cell.angle_alpha   90.00
_cell.angle_beta   90.00
_cell.angle_gamma   90.00
#
_symmetry.space_group_name_H-M   'P 1'
#
loop_
_entity.id
_entity.type
_entity.pdbx_description
1 polymer ?
#
loop_
_entity_poly.entity_id
_entity_poly.type
_entity_poly.pdbx_seq_one_letter_code
_entity_poly.pdbx_strand_id
1 'polypeptide(L)'
;SDNSINSRLNLTAEQEFAAKKKHFPEGRPRMLQPNKSYCVLPQEGFITAYSLTDLMPLWSSFTIDKPTNLDPLPPVTPDCLRADVRIPASNSARCVEYIAAGNVTTAFLHPPSTHIPHTGTYFHNVWFDS
;
A
#
# COMPACT_ATOMS: atom_id res chain seq x y z
N SER A 1 6.89 -9.12 17.64
CA SER A 1 8.02 -8.18 17.44
C SER A 1 7.95 -7.66 16.02
N ASP A 2 8.22 -6.38 15.77
CA ASP A 2 8.09 -5.73 14.45
C ASP A 2 8.76 -6.47 13.28
N ASN A 3 9.79 -7.24 13.60
CA ASN A 3 10.55 -8.04 12.64
C ASN A 3 9.73 -9.17 12.00
N SER A 4 8.76 -9.76 12.72
CA SER A 4 7.92 -10.85 12.19
C SER A 4 6.83 -10.39 11.23
N ILE A 5 6.48 -9.10 11.24
CA ILE A 5 5.47 -8.51 10.35
C ILE A 5 6.16 -7.99 9.08
N ASN A 6 7.35 -7.39 9.23
CA ASN A 6 8.18 -6.93 8.10
C ASN A 6 8.55 -8.06 7.14
N SER A 7 8.74 -9.28 7.63
CA SER A 7 9.07 -10.42 6.77
C SER A 7 8.01 -10.69 5.71
N ARG A 8 6.75 -10.26 5.90
CA ARG A 8 5.68 -10.36 4.90
C ARG A 8 5.89 -9.47 3.66
N LEU A 9 6.80 -8.50 3.74
CA LEU A 9 7.21 -7.67 2.60
C LEU A 9 8.32 -8.33 1.77
N ASN A 10 8.99 -9.35 2.31
CA ASN A 10 10.07 -10.06 1.64
C ASN A 10 9.50 -11.21 0.81
N LEU A 11 8.88 -10.86 -0.31
CA LEU A 11 8.30 -11.83 -1.24
C LEU A 11 9.41 -12.58 -1.98
N THR A 12 9.22 -13.89 -2.20
CA THR A 12 10.02 -14.64 -3.17
C THR A 12 9.67 -14.19 -4.60
N ALA A 13 10.52 -14.56 -5.56
CA ALA A 13 10.26 -14.27 -6.98
C ALA A 13 8.92 -14.86 -7.46
N GLU A 14 8.54 -16.04 -6.96
CA GLU A 14 7.29 -16.71 -7.26
C GLU A 14 6.09 -15.95 -6.67
N GLN A 15 6.19 -15.49 -5.42
CA GLN A 15 5.15 -14.67 -4.77
C GLN A 15 4.98 -13.33 -5.48
N GLU A 16 6.08 -12.66 -5.82
CA GLU A 16 6.04 -11.40 -6.57
C GLU A 16 5.42 -11.60 -7.97
N PHE A 17 5.79 -12.67 -8.67
CA PHE A 17 5.20 -13.02 -9.96
C PHE A 17 3.70 -13.30 -9.84
N ALA A 18 3.29 -14.06 -8.83
CA ALA A 18 1.88 -14.35 -8.57
C ALA A 18 1.07 -13.08 -8.28
N ALA A 19 1.60 -12.19 -7.43
CA ALA A 19 0.98 -10.90 -7.13
C ALA A 19 0.85 -10.03 -8.41
N LYS A 20 1.91 -9.93 -9.21
CA LYS A 20 1.88 -9.21 -10.51
C LYS A 20 0.86 -9.80 -11.47
N LYS A 21 0.82 -11.13 -11.61
CA LYS A 21 -0.15 -11.81 -12.47
C LYS A 21 -1.59 -11.55 -12.04
N LYS A 22 -1.87 -11.53 -10.73
CA LYS A 22 -3.22 -11.30 -10.19
C LYS A 22 -3.65 -9.83 -10.30
N HIS A 23 -2.74 -8.91 -9.98
CA HIS A 23 -3.06 -7.49 -9.77
C HIS A 23 -2.66 -6.58 -10.93
N PHE A 24 -1.97 -7.10 -11.95
CA PHE A 24 -1.74 -6.43 -13.24
C PHE A 24 -2.26 -7.27 -14.41
N PRO A 25 -3.57 -7.62 -14.47
CA PRO A 25 -4.10 -8.38 -15.59
C PRO A 25 -3.90 -7.66 -16.93
N GLU A 26 -4.03 -6.32 -16.92
CA GLU A 26 -3.82 -5.45 -18.09
C GLU A 26 -2.44 -4.78 -18.09
N GLY A 27 -1.51 -5.32 -17.29
CA GLY A 27 -0.20 -4.70 -17.07
C GLY A 27 -0.25 -3.51 -16.09
N ARG A 28 0.91 -2.87 -15.92
CA ARG A 28 1.08 -1.75 -14.99
C ARG A 28 0.86 -0.40 -15.69
N PRO A 29 0.23 0.60 -15.02
CA PRO A 29 0.17 1.97 -15.51
C PRO A 29 1.57 2.53 -15.86
N ARG A 30 1.70 3.12 -17.05
CA ARG A 30 2.96 3.72 -17.51
C ARG A 30 3.09 5.18 -17.06
N MET A 31 4.28 5.57 -16.63
CA MET A 31 4.60 6.98 -16.38
C MET A 31 4.93 7.68 -17.69
N LEU A 32 4.13 8.67 -18.08
CA LEU A 32 4.35 9.46 -19.29
C LEU A 32 5.12 10.76 -19.00
N GLN A 33 5.19 11.19 -17.74
CA GLN A 33 5.88 12.40 -17.35
C GLN A 33 7.39 12.15 -17.30
N PRO A 34 8.21 12.87 -18.07
CA PRO A 34 9.64 12.56 -18.25
C PRO A 34 10.46 12.71 -16.97
N ASN A 35 10.05 13.62 -16.08
CA ASN A 35 10.76 13.93 -14.83
C ASN A 35 10.16 13.23 -13.60
N LYS A 36 9.17 12.35 -13.80
CA LYS A 36 8.59 11.57 -12.72
C LYS A 36 8.98 10.11 -12.86
N SER A 37 9.29 9.49 -11.74
CA SER A 37 9.60 8.07 -11.65
C SER A 37 8.98 7.50 -10.39
N TYR A 38 8.80 6.18 -10.37
CA TYR A 38 8.25 5.49 -9.22
C TYR A 38 8.83 4.08 -9.10
N CYS A 39 8.91 3.60 -7.86
CA CYS A 39 9.24 2.22 -7.54
C CYS A 39 7.96 1.40 -7.48
N VAL A 40 8.02 0.13 -7.90
CA VAL A 40 6.92 -0.82 -7.68
C VAL A 40 7.19 -1.56 -6.40
N LEU A 41 6.21 -1.53 -5.51
CA LEU A 41 6.23 -2.19 -4.22
C LEU A 41 5.13 -3.26 -4.25
N PRO A 42 5.48 -4.53 -4.49
CA PRO A 42 4.52 -5.63 -4.46
C PRO A 42 4.21 -6.05 -3.02
N GLN A 43 2.96 -6.38 -2.77
CA GLN A 43 2.45 -7.09 -1.60
C GLN A 43 1.63 -8.28 -2.11
N GLU A 44 1.34 -9.27 -1.27
CA GLU A 44 0.57 -10.44 -1.72
C GLU A 44 -0.84 -10.09 -2.21
N GLY A 45 -1.49 -9.08 -1.61
CA GLY A 45 -2.86 -8.69 -1.92
C GLY A 45 -3.02 -7.44 -2.81
N PHE A 46 -1.94 -6.71 -3.07
CA PHE A 46 -1.97 -5.49 -3.86
C PHE A 46 -0.57 -5.10 -4.34
N ILE A 47 -0.49 -4.17 -5.27
CA ILE A 47 0.76 -3.59 -5.75
C ILE A 47 0.65 -2.08 -5.75
N THR A 48 1.65 -1.42 -5.18
CA THR A 48 1.71 0.05 -5.12
C THR A 48 2.82 0.59 -6.00
N ALA A 49 2.54 1.71 -6.68
CA ALA A 49 3.58 2.56 -7.25
C ALA A 49 3.90 3.71 -6.29
N TYR A 50 5.15 3.81 -5.84
CA TYR A 50 5.59 4.84 -4.89
C TYR A 50 6.53 5.85 -5.54
N SER A 51 6.22 7.13 -5.43
CA SER A 51 7.09 8.21 -5.86
C SER A 51 8.04 8.60 -4.74
N LEU A 52 9.34 8.38 -4.95
CA LEU A 52 10.38 8.82 -4.00
C LEU A 52 10.56 10.35 -4.00
N THR A 53 10.01 11.05 -4.99
CA THR A 53 10.06 12.52 -5.11
C THR A 53 8.86 13.16 -4.43
N ASP A 54 7.66 12.61 -4.66
CA ASP A 54 6.42 13.14 -4.07
C ASP A 54 6.15 12.53 -2.67
N LEU A 55 6.97 11.57 -2.22
CA LEU A 55 6.87 10.85 -0.93
C LEU A 55 5.52 10.17 -0.68
N MET A 56 4.84 9.77 -1.75
CA MET A 56 3.49 9.23 -1.71
C MET A 56 3.28 8.18 -2.79
N PRO A 57 2.31 7.27 -2.62
CA PRO A 57 1.88 6.41 -3.71
C PRO A 57 1.24 7.22 -4.83
N LEU A 58 1.50 6.83 -6.07
CA LEU A 58 0.86 7.40 -7.26
C LEU A 58 -0.39 6.61 -7.66
N TRP A 59 -0.37 5.31 -7.45
CA TRP A 59 -1.50 4.41 -7.69
C TRP A 59 -1.30 3.10 -6.92
N SER A 60 -2.41 2.41 -6.68
CA SER A 60 -2.46 1.05 -6.15
C SER A 60 -3.31 0.19 -7.07
N SER A 61 -2.87 -1.03 -7.34
CA SER A 61 -3.61 -2.02 -8.13
C SER A 61 -3.85 -3.26 -7.29
N PHE A 62 -5.09 -3.70 -7.24
CA PHE A 62 -5.51 -4.88 -6.51
C PHE A 62 -6.73 -5.49 -7.18
N THR A 63 -6.99 -6.76 -6.87
CA THR A 63 -8.07 -7.54 -7.46
C THR A 63 -8.87 -8.10 -6.32
N ILE A 64 -10.14 -7.71 -6.23
CA ILE A 64 -11.08 -8.25 -5.26
C ILE A 64 -11.74 -9.47 -5.90
N ASP A 65 -11.51 -10.63 -5.31
CA ASP A 65 -12.21 -11.85 -5.71
C ASP A 65 -13.69 -11.74 -5.31
N LYS A 66 -14.57 -12.41 -6.06
CA LYS A 66 -16.00 -12.41 -5.76
C LYS A 66 -16.21 -12.88 -4.30
N PRO A 67 -16.79 -12.05 -3.43
CA PRO A 67 -16.92 -12.40 -2.02
C PRO A 67 -17.93 -13.53 -1.84
N THR A 68 -17.61 -14.46 -0.95
CA THR A 68 -18.53 -15.54 -0.52
C THR A 68 -19.46 -15.08 0.61
N ASN A 69 -19.08 -14.04 1.34
CA ASN A 69 -19.87 -13.40 2.38
C ASN A 69 -20.10 -11.91 2.03
N LEU A 70 -21.33 -11.43 2.19
CA LEU A 70 -21.73 -10.05 1.92
C LEU A 70 -21.76 -9.18 3.18
N ASP A 71 -21.35 -9.72 4.33
CA ASP A 71 -21.16 -8.95 5.55
C ASP A 71 -20.20 -7.78 5.29
N PRO A 72 -20.49 -6.59 5.86
CA PRO A 72 -19.59 -5.45 5.76
C PRO A 72 -18.18 -5.81 6.27
N LEU A 73 -17.15 -5.30 5.58
CA LEU A 73 -15.78 -5.45 6.05
C LEU A 73 -15.61 -4.79 7.43
N PRO A 74 -14.82 -5.39 8.33
CA PRO A 74 -14.56 -4.79 9.63
C PRO A 74 -13.89 -3.40 9.46
N PRO A 75 -14.06 -2.48 10.43
CA PRO A 75 -13.39 -1.20 10.39
C PRO A 75 -11.87 -1.38 10.45
N VAL A 76 -11.15 -0.41 9.89
CA VAL A 76 -9.68 -0.38 9.96
C VAL A 76 -9.25 -0.14 11.41
N THR A 77 -8.26 -0.89 11.88
CA THR A 77 -7.65 -0.65 13.19
C THR A 77 -7.05 0.76 13.24
N PRO A 78 -7.55 1.66 14.12
CA PRO A 78 -7.01 3.02 14.24
C PRO A 78 -5.57 2.98 14.77
N ASP A 79 -4.79 4.02 14.46
CA ASP A 79 -3.42 4.22 14.94
C ASP A 79 -2.45 3.05 14.68
N CYS A 80 -2.76 2.21 13.69
CA CYS A 80 -1.97 1.04 13.31
C CYS A 80 -1.19 1.32 12.02
N LEU A 81 -0.25 2.27 12.12
CA LEU A 81 0.56 2.73 10.99
C LEU A 81 2.04 2.42 11.25
N ARG A 82 2.75 2.09 10.18
CA ARG A 82 4.18 1.77 10.24
C ARG A 82 4.90 2.15 8.95
N ALA A 83 6.19 2.46 9.07
CA ALA A 83 7.07 2.66 7.94
C ALA A 83 7.22 1.37 7.09
N ASP A 84 7.32 1.55 5.78
CA ASP A 84 7.72 0.47 4.86
C ASP A 84 9.25 0.37 4.86
N VAL A 85 9.79 -0.75 5.35
CA VAL A 85 11.24 -0.96 5.49
C VAL A 85 11.99 -1.03 4.16
N ARG A 86 11.29 -1.16 3.03
CA ARG A 86 11.88 -1.13 1.68
C ARG A 86 12.17 0.30 1.22
N ILE A 87 11.61 1.30 1.89
CA ILE A 87 11.77 2.71 1.56
C ILE A 87 12.69 3.35 2.62
N PRO A 88 13.76 4.06 2.23
CA PRO A 88 14.57 4.81 3.18
C PRO A 88 13.73 5.83 3.98
N ALA A 89 14.10 6.08 5.23
CA ALA A 89 13.39 7.03 6.09
C ALA A 89 13.37 8.46 5.50
N SER A 90 14.42 8.86 4.79
CA SER A 90 14.50 10.15 4.06
C SER A 90 13.49 10.27 2.92
N ASN A 91 12.97 9.14 2.45
CA ASN A 91 12.03 9.05 1.33
C ASN A 91 10.66 8.52 1.78
N SER A 92 10.38 8.55 3.08
CA SER A 92 9.10 8.11 3.65
C SER A 92 8.36 9.30 4.23
N ALA A 93 7.06 9.42 3.93
CA ALA A 93 6.22 10.40 4.59
C ALA A 93 6.05 10.07 6.08
N ARG A 94 5.96 11.08 6.95
CA ARG A 94 5.92 10.89 8.40
C ARG A 94 4.54 11.24 8.94
N CYS A 95 4.03 10.43 9.86
CA CYS A 95 2.71 10.66 10.50
C CYS A 95 2.60 12.07 11.10
N VAL A 96 3.69 12.54 11.73
CA VAL A 96 3.75 13.87 12.36
C VAL A 96 3.54 15.02 11.38
N GLU A 97 3.91 14.86 10.11
CA GLU A 97 3.76 15.90 9.08
C GLU A 97 2.28 16.07 8.70
N TYR A 98 1.54 14.97 8.56
CA TYR A 98 0.10 15.00 8.28
C TYR A 98 -0.70 15.52 9.47
N ILE A 99 -0.34 15.13 10.70
CA ILE A 99 -0.98 15.64 11.92
C ILE A 99 -0.77 17.16 12.02
N ALA A 100 0.43 17.66 11.72
CA ALA A 100 0.76 19.07 11.77
C ALA A 100 0.06 19.91 10.68
N ALA A 101 -0.29 19.32 9.53
CA ALA A 101 -0.97 20.02 8.45
C ALA A 101 -2.37 20.54 8.84
N GLY A 102 -3.06 19.85 9.76
CA GLY A 102 -4.31 20.29 10.39
C GLY A 102 -5.55 20.37 9.49
N ASN A 103 -5.39 20.45 8.17
CA ASN A 103 -6.47 20.49 7.18
C ASN A 103 -6.48 19.28 6.23
N VAL A 104 -5.66 18.26 6.49
CA VAL A 104 -5.57 17.03 5.68
C VAL A 104 -5.90 15.82 6.54
N THR A 105 -6.73 14.92 6.02
CA THR A 105 -6.95 13.60 6.62
C THR A 105 -6.20 12.53 5.84
N THR A 106 -5.71 11.50 6.54
CA THR A 106 -5.00 10.37 5.90
C THR A 106 -5.98 9.27 5.52
N ALA A 107 -5.78 8.67 4.36
CA ALA A 107 -6.55 7.53 3.87
C ALA A 107 -5.62 6.45 3.28
N PHE A 108 -6.19 5.28 2.97
CA PHE A 108 -5.49 4.15 2.35
C PHE A 108 -5.96 3.95 0.90
N LEU A 109 -5.03 3.83 -0.05
CA LEU A 109 -5.37 3.47 -1.44
C LEU A 109 -5.80 2.01 -1.63
N HIS A 110 -5.29 1.10 -0.80
CA HIS A 110 -5.75 -0.29 -0.77
C HIS A 110 -6.54 -0.51 0.53
N PRO A 111 -7.81 -0.98 0.46
CA PRO A 111 -8.65 -1.17 1.64
C PRO A 111 -8.01 -2.18 2.60
N PRO A 112 -7.62 -1.75 3.80
CA PRO A 112 -7.02 -2.60 4.83
C PRO A 112 -7.82 -3.88 5.14
N SER A 113 -9.13 -3.72 5.25
CA SER A 113 -10.04 -4.72 5.79
C SER A 113 -10.38 -5.88 4.85
N THR A 114 -9.80 -5.96 3.65
CA THR A 114 -10.01 -7.06 2.69
C THR A 114 -9.25 -8.35 3.03
N HIS A 115 -8.42 -8.36 4.07
CA HIS A 115 -7.71 -9.57 4.53
C HIS A 115 -8.29 -10.10 5.85
N ILE A 116 -8.56 -11.42 5.89
CA ILE A 116 -9.09 -12.17 7.05
C ILE A 116 -8.21 -11.93 8.29
N PRO A 117 -8.80 -11.74 9.49
CA PRO A 117 -8.10 -11.33 10.69
C PRO A 117 -7.33 -12.48 11.31
N HIS A 118 -6.15 -12.79 10.78
CA HIS A 118 -5.15 -13.46 11.60
C HIS A 118 -3.81 -12.72 11.71
N THR A 119 -3.47 -11.74 10.87
CA THR A 119 -2.23 -10.94 11.05
C THR A 119 -2.20 -9.61 10.26
N GLY A 120 -3.29 -8.84 10.18
CA GLY A 120 -3.35 -7.62 9.35
C GLY A 120 -2.55 -6.43 9.92
N THR A 121 -1.52 -5.96 9.21
CA THR A 121 -0.86 -4.66 9.46
C THR A 121 -0.83 -3.90 8.15
N TYR A 122 -1.15 -2.60 8.19
CA TYR A 122 -1.42 -1.79 7.01
C TYR A 122 -0.24 -0.87 6.70
N PHE A 123 0.06 -0.72 5.42
CA PHE A 123 1.12 0.17 4.94
C PHE A 123 0.52 1.52 4.54
N HIS A 124 1.27 2.60 4.78
CA HIS A 124 0.90 3.94 4.36
C HIS A 124 0.84 4.01 2.83
N ASN A 125 -0.37 4.18 2.31
CA ASN A 125 -0.59 4.59 0.93
C ASN A 125 -1.56 5.78 0.92
N VAL A 126 -1.03 7.01 1.08
CA VAL A 126 -1.81 8.24 1.27
C VAL A 126 -2.03 8.97 -0.07
N TRP A 127 -3.30 9.19 -0.48
CA TRP A 127 -3.99 10.49 -0.73
C TRP A 127 -5.27 10.34 -1.58
N PHE A 128 -6.33 11.08 -1.24
CA PHE A 128 -7.41 11.60 -2.12
C PHE A 128 -8.02 12.83 -1.42
N ASP A 129 -7.93 14.04 -2.00
CA ASP A 129 -8.94 15.09 -1.76
C ASP A 129 -10.11 14.80 -2.67
N SER A 130 -11.31 15.12 -2.19
CA SER A 130 -12.44 15.49 -3.02
C SER A 130 -12.66 17.00 -2.92
#